data_AF-A0AAD9ZVP8-F1
#
_entry.id   AF-A0AAD9ZVP8-F1
#
_cell.length_a   1.000
_cell.length_b   1.000
_cell.length_c   1.000
_cell.angle_alpha   90.00
_cell.angle_beta   90.00
_cell.angle_gamma   90.00
#
_symmetry.space_group_name_H-M   'P 1'
#
loop_
_entity.id
_entity.type
_entity.pdbx_description
1 polymer ?
#
loop_
_entity_poly.entity_id
_entity_poly.type
_entity_poly.pdbx_seq_one_letter_code
_entity_poly.pdbx_strand_id
1 'polypeptide(L)'
;MMTLEITDTDDFLHIQTICDFATLVGTYTRGLSIIIEPFDERMPHIPDPVLQLSCHDASLAIKPVFDRFQSVVITSGTLSLIDLYPRLLNFHPVVSRSFKISLTRDCICPWFSLMEVSTKFDMRSDPGVARNYGKLLVEMVSIVQDGIVCFFVSYSYMDEIIATWNDSGILKEIMQHKLVFIETQDVVETTLALDNYRKACDCGRGAIFFSVARFLLARLEYFRVTTYETHFR
;
A
#
# COMPACT_ATOMS: atom_id res chain seq x y z
N MET A 1 -15.51 17.34 -29.34
CA MET A 1 -16.35 16.14 -29.50
C MET A 1 -17.82 16.46 -29.75
N MET A 2 -18.43 17.43 -29.04
CA MET A 2 -19.87 17.73 -29.22
C MET A 2 -20.27 18.25 -30.62
N THR A 3 -19.35 18.80 -31.40
CA THR A 3 -19.60 19.26 -32.78
C THR A 3 -19.57 18.16 -33.83
N LEU A 4 -18.96 17.00 -33.54
CA LEU A 4 -18.81 15.89 -34.50
C LEU A 4 -19.86 14.79 -34.30
N GLU A 5 -20.77 14.92 -33.33
CA GLU A 5 -21.84 13.95 -33.02
C GLU A 5 -21.37 12.49 -32.90
N ILE A 6 -20.12 12.30 -32.43
CA ILE A 6 -19.52 10.98 -32.29
C ILE A 6 -20.09 10.31 -31.03
N THR A 7 -20.65 9.13 -31.20
CA THR A 7 -21.22 8.33 -30.11
C THR A 7 -20.19 7.48 -29.39
N ASP A 8 -19.14 7.06 -30.07
CA ASP A 8 -18.08 6.22 -29.51
C ASP A 8 -16.85 7.06 -29.17
N THR A 9 -16.69 7.35 -27.87
CA THR A 9 -15.60 8.18 -27.36
C THR A 9 -14.32 7.39 -27.08
N ASP A 10 -14.41 6.06 -27.01
CA ASP A 10 -13.30 5.22 -26.57
C ASP A 10 -12.19 5.18 -27.64
N ASP A 11 -12.58 5.21 -28.92
CA ASP A 11 -11.66 5.30 -30.07
C ASP A 11 -10.77 6.56 -30.04
N PHE A 12 -11.19 7.61 -29.32
CA PHE A 12 -10.50 8.90 -29.28
C PHE A 12 -9.69 9.14 -27.99
N LEU A 13 -9.63 8.16 -27.09
CA LEU A 13 -8.91 8.27 -25.81
C LEU A 13 -7.43 8.64 -25.99
N HIS A 14 -6.78 8.07 -27.01
CA HIS A 14 -5.38 8.36 -27.31
C HIS A 14 -5.16 9.81 -27.75
N ILE A 15 -6.06 10.36 -28.57
CA ILE A 15 -5.99 11.76 -29.01
C ILE A 15 -6.23 12.69 -27.82
N GLN A 16 -7.22 12.37 -26.98
CA GLN A 16 -7.47 13.12 -25.76
C GLN A 16 -6.24 13.15 -24.84
N THR A 17 -5.57 12.01 -24.68
CA THR A 17 -4.35 11.91 -23.86
C THR A 17 -3.23 12.82 -24.37
N ILE A 18 -3.02 12.89 -25.70
CA ILE A 18 -2.04 13.80 -26.33
C ILE A 18 -2.46 15.25 -26.14
N CYS A 19 -3.74 15.57 -26.31
CA CYS A 19 -4.27 16.92 -26.09
C CYS A 19 -4.11 17.37 -24.63
N ASP A 20 -4.38 16.49 -23.67
CA ASP A 20 -4.20 16.75 -22.24
C ASP A 20 -2.72 16.98 -21.91
N PHE A 21 -1.82 16.14 -22.45
CA PHE A 21 -0.37 16.33 -22.32
C PHE A 21 0.08 17.69 -22.88
N ALA A 22 -0.33 18.03 -24.11
CA ALA A 22 0.02 19.30 -24.74
C ALA A 22 -0.52 20.50 -23.95
N THR A 23 -1.72 20.38 -23.40
CA THR A 23 -2.35 21.42 -22.56
C THR A 23 -1.58 21.60 -21.25
N LEU A 24 -1.19 20.52 -20.58
CA LEU A 24 -0.43 20.58 -19.33
C LEU A 24 0.95 21.21 -19.55
N VAL A 25 1.67 20.79 -20.59
CA VAL A 25 2.99 21.33 -20.94
C VAL A 25 2.90 22.81 -21.36
N GLY A 26 1.85 23.19 -22.09
CA GLY A 26 1.61 24.58 -22.51
C GLY A 26 1.19 25.50 -21.36
N THR A 27 0.50 24.98 -20.36
CA THR A 27 -0.06 25.77 -19.25
C THR A 27 0.92 25.89 -18.08
N TYR A 28 1.56 24.79 -17.68
CA TYR A 28 2.39 24.75 -16.48
C TYR A 28 3.87 24.71 -16.84
N THR A 29 4.59 25.79 -16.49
CA THR A 29 6.04 25.94 -16.75
C THR A 29 6.91 25.63 -15.53
N ARG A 30 6.30 25.43 -14.35
CA ARG A 30 7.01 25.20 -13.08
C ARG A 30 6.43 23.99 -12.37
N GLY A 31 7.30 23.23 -11.70
CA GLY A 31 6.91 22.08 -10.88
C GLY A 31 6.60 20.80 -11.68
N LEU A 32 6.71 20.83 -13.01
CA LEU A 32 6.60 19.65 -13.86
C LEU A 32 7.94 19.35 -14.53
N SER A 33 8.24 18.07 -14.67
CA SER A 33 9.39 17.56 -15.44
C SER A 33 8.91 16.55 -16.46
N ILE A 34 9.56 16.55 -17.63
CA ILE A 34 9.34 15.53 -18.66
C ILE A 34 10.50 14.54 -18.54
N ILE A 35 10.16 13.28 -18.30
CA ILE A 35 11.11 12.17 -18.21
C ILE A 35 10.91 11.29 -19.44
N ILE A 36 12.01 10.97 -20.12
CA ILE A 36 12.01 10.14 -21.33
C ILE A 36 12.85 8.91 -21.00
N GLU A 37 12.19 7.75 -20.93
CA GLU A 37 12.81 6.47 -20.63
C GLU A 37 12.80 5.63 -21.91
N PRO A 38 13.95 5.41 -22.57
CA PRO A 38 13.99 4.69 -23.84
C PRO A 38 13.83 3.17 -23.69
N PHE A 39 14.05 2.64 -22.49
CA PHE A 39 14.02 1.21 -22.18
C PHE A 39 13.43 0.98 -20.79
N ASP A 40 12.70 -0.12 -20.62
CA ASP A 40 12.32 -0.64 -19.29
C ASP A 40 13.56 -1.24 -18.60
N GLU A 41 13.80 -0.88 -17.33
CA GLU A 41 14.87 -1.44 -16.49
C GLU A 41 14.84 -2.98 -16.43
N ARG A 42 13.64 -3.59 -16.57
CA ARG A 42 13.46 -5.05 -16.55
C ARG A 42 13.87 -5.72 -17.86
N MET A 43 13.82 -4.99 -18.97
CA MET A 43 14.02 -5.53 -20.32
C MET A 43 14.88 -4.58 -21.17
N PRO A 44 16.16 -4.36 -20.81
CA PRO A 44 17.00 -3.32 -21.43
C PRO A 44 17.32 -3.55 -22.91
N HIS A 45 17.08 -4.75 -23.42
CA HIS A 45 17.35 -5.13 -24.82
C HIS A 45 16.16 -4.91 -25.75
N ILE A 46 14.97 -4.60 -25.22
CA ILE A 46 13.77 -4.34 -26.01
C ILE A 46 13.50 -2.84 -25.94
N PRO A 47 13.47 -2.12 -27.09
CA PRO A 47 13.12 -0.71 -27.10
C PRO A 47 11.65 -0.55 -26.70
N ASP A 48 11.43 0.13 -25.57
CA ASP A 48 10.10 0.49 -25.06
C ASP A 48 10.13 1.94 -24.58
N PRO A 49 10.04 2.92 -25.50
CA PRO A 49 10.19 4.32 -25.16
C PRO A 49 8.94 4.86 -24.47
N VAL A 50 9.08 5.28 -23.22
CA VAL A 50 8.03 5.90 -22.41
C VAL A 50 8.34 7.38 -22.19
N LEU A 51 7.30 8.21 -22.40
CA LEU A 51 7.32 9.64 -22.11
C LEU A 51 6.43 9.90 -20.90
N GLN A 52 7.02 10.29 -19.77
CA GLN A 52 6.29 10.56 -18.54
C GLN A 52 6.35 12.04 -18.16
N LEU A 53 5.18 12.67 -18.02
CA LEU A 53 5.05 13.99 -17.42
C LEU A 53 4.86 13.82 -15.90
N SER A 54 5.87 14.23 -15.13
CA SER A 54 5.86 14.10 -13.67
C SER A 54 5.65 15.45 -12.99
N CYS A 55 4.62 15.55 -12.14
CA CYS A 55 4.41 16.71 -11.28
C CYS A 55 5.11 16.51 -9.93
N HIS A 56 5.97 17.46 -9.56
CA HIS A 56 6.72 17.45 -8.30
C HIS A 56 6.14 18.41 -7.25
N ASP A 57 5.21 19.27 -7.64
CA ASP A 57 4.58 20.25 -6.76
C ASP A 57 3.11 19.91 -6.51
N ALA A 58 2.85 19.23 -5.40
CA ALA A 58 1.50 18.86 -4.98
C ALA A 58 0.63 20.08 -4.62
N SER A 59 1.23 21.25 -4.36
CA SER A 59 0.48 22.46 -4.02
C SER A 59 -0.38 22.97 -5.19
N LEU A 60 0.03 22.70 -6.43
CA LEU A 60 -0.70 23.10 -7.64
C LEU A 60 -2.11 22.51 -7.69
N ALA A 61 -2.25 21.25 -7.29
CA ALA A 61 -3.53 20.54 -7.34
C ALA A 61 -4.51 21.01 -6.25
N ILE A 62 -4.01 21.33 -5.06
CA ILE A 62 -4.85 21.72 -3.91
C ILE A 62 -5.14 23.23 -3.88
N LYS A 63 -4.31 24.05 -4.54
CA LYS A 63 -4.45 25.52 -4.57
C LYS A 63 -5.88 25.99 -4.92
N PRO A 64 -6.57 25.48 -5.96
CA PRO A 64 -7.93 25.90 -6.28
C PRO A 64 -8.94 25.60 -5.18
N VAL A 65 -8.70 24.55 -4.37
CA VAL A 65 -9.55 24.21 -3.22
C VAL A 65 -9.39 25.25 -2.12
N PHE A 66 -8.17 25.65 -1.81
CA PHE A 66 -7.91 26.70 -0.81
C PHE A 66 -8.39 28.08 -1.27
N ASP A 67 -8.31 28.39 -2.57
CA ASP A 67 -8.77 29.67 -3.11
C ASP A 67 -10.31 29.75 -3.18
N ARG A 68 -10.99 28.62 -3.39
CA ARG A 68 -12.45 28.56 -3.55
C ARG A 68 -13.22 28.50 -2.22
N PHE A 69 -12.67 27.83 -1.21
CA PHE A 69 -13.37 27.58 0.05
C PHE A 69 -12.76 28.37 1.21
N GLN A 70 -13.62 29.01 2.01
CA GLN A 70 -13.18 29.82 3.15
C GLN A 70 -12.49 28.99 4.25
N SER A 71 -12.97 27.76 4.48
CA SER A 71 -12.43 26.87 5.52
C SER A 71 -12.29 25.46 4.97
N VAL A 72 -11.07 24.94 5.00
CA VAL A 72 -10.75 23.56 4.62
C VAL A 72 -10.18 22.85 5.85
N VAL A 73 -10.78 21.72 6.21
CA VAL A 73 -10.34 20.91 7.36
C VAL A 73 -9.76 19.60 6.83
N ILE A 74 -8.49 19.35 7.12
CA ILE A 74 -7.80 18.10 6.78
C ILE A 74 -7.78 17.22 8.03
N THR A 75 -8.44 16.08 7.97
CA THR A 75 -8.46 15.09 9.05
C THR A 75 -7.90 13.77 8.54
N SER A 76 -6.95 13.19 9.26
CA SER A 76 -6.59 11.78 9.08
C SER A 76 -6.06 11.18 10.38
N GLY A 77 -6.37 9.91 10.60
CA GLY A 77 -5.98 9.15 11.80
C GLY A 77 -4.54 8.66 11.77
N THR A 78 -3.85 8.77 10.63
CA THR A 78 -2.49 8.25 10.43
C THR A 78 -1.48 9.31 10.01
N LEU A 79 -1.86 10.60 10.04
CA LEU A 79 -0.92 11.69 9.77
C LEU A 79 0.15 11.73 10.85
N SER A 80 1.33 11.23 10.51
CA SER A 80 2.56 11.45 11.27
C SER A 80 3.24 12.72 10.73
N LEU A 81 3.96 13.44 11.61
CA LEU A 81 4.66 14.68 11.25
C LEU A 81 3.73 15.75 10.63
N ILE A 82 2.71 16.18 11.39
CA ILE A 82 1.70 17.16 10.95
C ILE A 82 2.28 18.48 10.39
N ASP A 83 3.50 18.83 10.79
CA ASP A 83 4.20 20.04 10.34
C ASP A 83 4.78 19.94 8.91
N LEU A 84 4.85 18.74 8.35
CA LEU A 84 5.35 18.52 6.99
C LEU A 84 4.32 18.94 5.93
N TYR A 85 3.04 18.63 6.14
CA TYR A 85 1.98 18.87 5.18
C TYR A 85 1.80 20.35 4.79
N PRO A 86 1.84 21.32 5.74
CA PRO A 86 1.83 22.75 5.41
C PRO A 86 2.95 23.15 4.45
N ARG A 87 4.15 22.58 4.60
CA ARG A 87 5.30 22.87 3.74
C ARG A 87 5.17 22.24 2.37
N LEU A 88 4.70 20.99 2.31
CA LEU A 88 4.55 20.24 1.06
C LEU A 88 3.41 20.80 0.18
N LEU A 89 2.28 21.14 0.81
CA LEU A 89 1.08 21.62 0.12
C LEU A 89 0.98 23.16 0.09
N ASN A 90 1.99 23.85 0.63
CA ASN A 90 2.13 25.30 0.65
C ASN A 90 0.90 26.04 1.19
N PHE A 91 0.46 25.67 2.41
CA PHE A 91 -0.65 26.34 3.10
C PHE A 91 -0.30 26.65 4.56
N HIS A 92 -1.04 27.57 5.17
CA HIS A 92 -0.84 27.99 6.56
C HIS A 92 -2.05 27.56 7.40
N PRO A 93 -1.97 26.44 8.15
CA PRO A 93 -3.06 26.03 9.02
C PRO A 93 -3.21 27.01 10.19
N VAL A 94 -4.44 27.43 10.46
CA VAL A 94 -4.77 28.18 11.69
C VAL A 94 -4.67 27.27 12.92
N VAL A 95 -5.08 26.00 12.76
CA VAL A 95 -5.06 25.00 13.81
C VAL A 95 -4.35 23.75 13.30
N SER A 96 -3.29 23.34 14.01
CA SER A 96 -2.63 22.06 13.83
C SER A 96 -2.64 21.34 15.18
N ARG A 97 -3.30 20.19 15.25
CA ARG A 97 -3.49 19.41 16.48
C ARG A 97 -3.42 17.92 16.15
N SER A 98 -2.65 17.20 16.95
CA SER A 98 -2.66 15.74 16.99
C SER A 98 -3.39 15.32 18.27
N PHE A 99 -4.43 14.52 18.11
CA PHE A 99 -5.17 13.95 19.22
C PHE A 99 -4.62 12.54 19.48
N LYS A 100 -3.98 12.35 20.64
CA LYS A 100 -3.60 11.01 21.07
C LYS A 100 -4.86 10.23 21.42
N ILE A 101 -4.93 8.98 20.94
CA ILE A 101 -6.00 8.08 21.34
C ILE A 101 -5.88 7.84 22.86
N SER A 102 -6.98 8.07 23.58
CA SER A 102 -7.09 7.73 24.99
C SER A 102 -7.93 6.47 25.09
N LEU A 103 -7.26 5.33 25.23
CA LEU A 103 -7.92 4.05 25.46
C LEU A 103 -7.94 3.80 26.97
N THR A 104 -9.05 3.28 27.48
CA THR A 104 -9.19 2.89 28.89
C THR A 104 -8.38 1.64 29.23
N ARG A 105 -7.88 0.94 28.20
CA ARG A 105 -7.04 -0.27 28.26
C ARG A 105 -5.96 -0.18 27.18
N ASP A 106 -4.83 -0.84 27.41
CA ASP A 106 -3.78 -0.98 26.40
C ASP A 106 -4.22 -1.98 25.32
N CYS A 107 -4.96 -1.49 24.32
CA CYS A 107 -5.48 -2.35 23.24
C CYS A 107 -4.48 -2.54 22.08
N ILE A 108 -3.35 -1.83 22.10
CA ILE A 108 -2.34 -1.86 21.02
C ILE A 108 -0.97 -1.94 21.67
N CYS A 109 -0.23 -3.00 21.36
CA CYS A 109 1.14 -3.21 21.84
C CYS A 109 2.10 -3.18 20.64
N PRO A 110 2.70 -2.02 20.30
CA PRO A 110 3.76 -1.99 19.32
C PRO A 110 4.99 -2.68 19.89
N TRP A 111 5.48 -3.70 19.19
CA TRP A 111 6.69 -4.43 19.58
C TRP A 111 7.73 -4.36 18.47
N PHE A 112 8.97 -4.13 18.87
CA PHE A 112 10.14 -4.21 18.00
C PHE A 112 10.96 -5.43 18.42
N SER A 113 11.37 -6.23 17.44
CA SER A 113 12.26 -7.36 17.73
C SER A 113 13.62 -6.85 18.19
N LEU A 114 14.19 -7.52 19.20
CA LEU A 114 15.54 -7.27 19.70
C LEU A 114 16.63 -7.87 18.79
N MET A 115 16.25 -8.73 17.86
CA MET A 115 17.17 -9.18 16.80
C MET A 115 17.32 -8.06 15.76
N GLU A 116 18.56 -7.69 15.44
CA GLU A 116 18.88 -6.77 14.33
C GLU A 116 18.54 -7.45 12.99
N VAL A 117 17.26 -7.50 12.65
CA VAL A 117 16.81 -7.97 11.33
C VAL A 117 16.57 -6.75 10.46
N SER A 118 17.39 -6.61 9.41
CA SER A 118 17.31 -5.49 8.48
C SER A 118 16.99 -5.99 7.07
N THR A 119 15.97 -5.39 6.46
CA THR A 119 15.67 -5.53 5.02
C THR A 119 16.29 -4.40 4.21
N LYS A 120 17.45 -3.87 4.64
CA LYS A 120 18.25 -2.97 3.78
C LYS A 120 18.54 -3.70 2.47
N PHE A 121 18.47 -3.00 1.34
CA PHE A 121 18.62 -3.59 -0.01
C PHE A 121 19.81 -4.56 -0.10
N ASP A 122 20.97 -4.16 0.41
CA ASP A 122 22.20 -4.98 0.41
C ASP A 122 22.10 -6.28 1.23
N MET A 123 21.24 -6.31 2.26
CA MET A 123 21.07 -7.43 3.18
C MET A 123 19.89 -8.34 2.81
N ARG A 124 19.07 -7.97 1.82
CA ARG A 124 17.87 -8.74 1.43
C ARG A 124 18.21 -10.10 0.82
N SER A 125 19.36 -10.18 0.16
CA SER A 125 19.86 -11.41 -0.48
C SER A 125 20.53 -12.37 0.50
N ASP A 126 20.68 -11.98 1.79
CA ASP A 126 21.25 -12.88 2.79
C ASP A 126 20.19 -13.92 3.23
N PRO A 127 20.40 -15.22 2.96
CA PRO A 127 19.48 -16.27 3.38
C PRO A 127 19.31 -16.35 4.91
N GLY A 128 20.27 -15.83 5.68
CA GLY A 128 20.17 -15.71 7.14
C GLY A 128 19.02 -14.80 7.57
N VAL A 129 18.79 -13.69 6.85
CA VAL A 129 17.71 -12.74 7.11
C VAL A 129 16.35 -13.40 6.85
N ALA A 130 16.20 -14.09 5.72
CA ALA A 130 14.99 -14.84 5.39
C ALA A 130 14.66 -15.87 6.48
N ARG A 131 15.66 -16.62 6.95
CA ARG A 131 15.49 -17.61 8.02
C ARG A 131 15.09 -16.98 9.36
N ASN A 132 15.68 -15.84 9.71
CA ASN A 132 15.37 -15.13 10.95
C ASN A 132 13.92 -14.61 10.96
N TYR A 133 13.45 -14.04 9.84
CA TYR A 133 12.04 -13.67 9.70
C TYR A 133 11.10 -14.88 9.77
N GLY A 134 11.48 -16.00 9.14
CA GLY A 134 10.70 -17.22 9.18
C GLY A 134 10.54 -17.78 10.60
N LYS A 135 11.63 -17.82 11.38
CA LYS A 135 11.60 -18.23 12.78
C LYS A 135 10.74 -17.32 13.65
N LEU A 136 10.88 -16.01 13.49
CA LEU A 136 10.05 -15.04 14.21
C LEU A 136 8.57 -15.25 13.89
N LEU A 137 8.25 -15.50 12.61
CA LEU A 137 6.87 -15.75 12.20
C LEU A 137 6.32 -17.04 12.81
N VAL A 138 7.09 -18.14 12.83
CA VAL A 138 6.70 -19.40 13.49
C VAL A 138 6.39 -19.17 14.98
N GLU A 139 7.26 -18.46 15.71
CA GLU A 139 7.04 -18.13 17.12
C GLU A 139 5.73 -17.34 17.31
N MET A 140 5.51 -16.30 16.50
CA MET A 140 4.30 -15.47 16.56
C MET A 140 3.03 -16.26 16.24
N VAL A 141 3.10 -17.15 15.25
CA VAL A 141 1.99 -18.00 14.81
C VAL A 141 1.54 -18.97 15.90
N SER A 142 2.47 -19.43 16.75
CA SER A 142 2.15 -20.30 17.88
C SER A 142 1.45 -19.56 19.05
N ILE A 143 1.66 -18.25 19.17
CA ILE A 143 1.17 -17.43 20.29
C ILE A 143 -0.17 -16.75 19.93
N VAL A 144 -0.29 -16.22 18.72
CA VAL A 144 -1.46 -15.45 18.27
C VAL A 144 -2.57 -16.43 17.83
N GLN A 145 -3.78 -16.31 18.38
CA GLN A 145 -4.85 -17.31 18.17
C GLN A 145 -5.60 -17.16 16.84
N ASP A 146 -5.93 -15.93 16.42
CA ASP A 146 -6.79 -15.70 15.27
C ASP A 146 -5.98 -15.47 13.97
N GLY A 147 -5.89 -14.22 13.54
CA GLY A 147 -5.29 -13.81 12.28
C GLY A 147 -3.96 -13.07 12.45
N ILE A 148 -3.03 -13.32 11.54
CA ILE A 148 -1.78 -12.54 11.41
C ILE A 148 -1.73 -11.96 9.99
N VAL A 149 -1.36 -10.69 9.86
CA VAL A 149 -1.12 -10.06 8.57
C VAL A 149 0.36 -9.70 8.49
N CYS A 150 1.07 -10.24 7.50
CA CYS A 150 2.47 -9.94 7.26
C CYS A 150 2.62 -9.09 6.00
N PHE A 151 3.25 -7.93 6.15
CA PHE A 151 3.49 -7.02 5.04
C PHE A 151 4.93 -7.13 4.53
N PHE A 152 5.07 -7.34 3.23
CA PHE A 152 6.33 -7.38 2.49
C PHE A 152 6.55 -6.05 1.74
N VAL A 153 7.80 -5.77 1.41
CA VAL A 153 8.21 -4.54 0.72
C VAL A 153 7.86 -4.51 -0.78
N SER A 154 7.82 -5.67 -1.44
CA SER A 154 7.45 -5.83 -2.85
C SER A 154 6.97 -7.27 -3.11
N TYR A 155 6.24 -7.48 -4.21
CA TYR A 155 5.83 -8.82 -4.65
C TYR A 155 7.04 -9.70 -4.98
N SER A 156 8.04 -9.14 -5.69
CA SER A 156 9.27 -9.88 -6.01
C SER A 156 9.99 -10.41 -4.77
N TYR A 157 10.08 -9.60 -3.72
CA TYR A 157 10.71 -10.00 -2.47
C TYR A 157 9.85 -11.01 -1.69
N MET A 158 8.53 -10.84 -1.72
CA MET A 158 7.60 -11.80 -1.11
C MET A 158 7.76 -13.19 -1.75
N ASP A 159 7.78 -13.26 -3.09
CA ASP A 159 7.91 -14.52 -3.82
C ASP A 159 9.24 -15.22 -3.51
N GLU A 160 10.35 -14.48 -3.48
CA GLU A 160 11.69 -14.99 -3.14
C GLU A 160 11.75 -15.56 -1.71
N ILE A 161 11.18 -14.84 -0.74
CA ILE A 161 11.16 -15.28 0.67
C ILE A 161 10.26 -16.50 0.84
N ILE A 162 9.08 -16.51 0.21
CA ILE A 162 8.16 -17.66 0.27
C ILE A 162 8.79 -18.90 -0.35
N ALA A 163 9.48 -18.76 -1.50
CA ALA A 163 10.22 -19.86 -2.10
C ALA A 163 11.29 -20.40 -1.15
N THR A 164 12.08 -19.51 -0.53
CA THR A 164 13.10 -19.87 0.46
C THR A 164 12.50 -20.57 1.69
N TRP A 165 11.35 -20.11 2.18
CA TRP A 165 10.65 -20.73 3.31
C TRP A 165 10.03 -22.09 2.96
N ASN A 166 9.60 -22.27 1.72
CA ASN A 166 9.12 -23.57 1.23
C ASN A 166 10.27 -24.58 1.17
N ASP A 167 11.42 -24.19 0.61
CA ASP A 167 12.59 -25.07 0.46
C ASP A 167 13.23 -25.43 1.80
N SER A 168 13.27 -24.47 2.74
CA SER A 168 13.77 -24.70 4.11
C SER A 168 12.78 -25.41 5.03
N GLY A 169 11.53 -25.64 4.59
CA GLY A 169 10.48 -26.31 5.35
C GLY A 169 9.78 -25.44 6.40
N ILE A 170 10.17 -24.18 6.57
CA ILE A 170 9.54 -23.22 7.50
C ILE A 170 8.07 -23.02 7.15
N LEU A 171 7.74 -22.93 5.86
CA LEU A 171 6.35 -22.74 5.43
C LEU A 171 5.45 -23.89 5.87
N LYS A 172 5.98 -25.13 5.88
CA LYS A 172 5.24 -26.30 6.36
C LYS A 172 4.98 -26.23 7.86
N GLU A 173 5.95 -25.76 8.65
CA GLU A 173 5.79 -25.53 10.09
C GLU A 173 4.70 -24.49 10.36
N ILE A 174 4.71 -23.37 9.63
CA ILE A 174 3.66 -22.35 9.71
C ILE A 174 2.27 -22.94 9.38
N MET A 175 2.19 -23.73 8.32
CA MET A 175 0.94 -24.35 7.85
C MET A 175 0.36 -25.41 8.84
N GLN A 176 1.18 -25.94 9.75
CA GLN A 176 0.69 -26.81 10.83
C GLN A 176 -0.15 -26.05 11.85
N HIS A 177 0.11 -24.75 12.02
CA HIS A 177 -0.58 -23.91 12.99
C HIS A 177 -1.73 -23.11 12.36
N LYS A 178 -1.53 -22.51 11.17
CA LYS A 178 -2.51 -21.61 10.54
C LYS A 178 -2.58 -21.80 9.03
N LEU A 179 -3.72 -21.45 8.44
CA LEU A 179 -3.87 -21.40 6.98
C LEU A 179 -3.12 -20.19 6.41
N VAL A 180 -2.41 -20.36 5.29
CA VAL A 180 -1.65 -19.29 4.64
C VAL A 180 -2.41 -18.84 3.39
N PHE A 181 -2.63 -17.53 3.28
CA PHE A 181 -3.20 -16.85 2.13
C PHE A 181 -2.20 -15.82 1.62
N ILE A 182 -2.04 -15.75 0.29
CA ILE A 182 -1.05 -14.89 -0.36
C ILE A 182 -1.79 -13.92 -1.27
N GLU A 183 -1.44 -12.65 -1.18
CA GLU A 183 -1.91 -11.61 -2.08
C GLU A 183 -1.29 -11.77 -3.47
N THR A 184 -2.11 -11.72 -4.52
CA THR A 184 -1.64 -11.70 -5.90
C THR A 184 -1.90 -10.34 -6.55
N GLN A 185 -1.39 -10.14 -7.78
CA GLN A 185 -1.66 -8.91 -8.53
C GLN A 185 -3.08 -8.87 -9.10
N ASP A 186 -3.76 -10.02 -9.17
CA ASP A 186 -5.15 -10.10 -9.60
C ASP A 186 -6.09 -9.68 -8.46
N VAL A 187 -6.95 -8.71 -8.76
CA VAL A 187 -7.95 -8.18 -7.83
C VAL A 187 -8.97 -9.26 -7.45
N VAL A 188 -9.37 -10.13 -8.37
CA VAL A 188 -10.39 -11.15 -8.14
C VAL A 188 -9.85 -12.22 -7.19
N GLU A 189 -8.65 -12.73 -7.47
CA GLU A 189 -7.98 -13.71 -6.61
C GLU A 189 -7.70 -13.14 -5.22
N THR A 190 -7.23 -11.89 -5.15
CA THR A 190 -6.96 -11.25 -3.86
C THR A 190 -8.22 -11.08 -3.03
N THR A 191 -9.34 -10.74 -3.66
CA THR A 191 -10.65 -10.63 -2.96
C THR A 191 -11.07 -11.98 -2.41
N LEU A 192 -10.93 -13.05 -3.20
CA LEU A 192 -11.23 -14.41 -2.75
C LEU A 192 -10.31 -14.86 -1.60
N ALA A 193 -9.02 -14.54 -1.69
CA ALA A 193 -8.04 -14.85 -0.64
C ALA A 193 -8.37 -14.14 0.68
N LEU A 194 -8.78 -12.86 0.61
CA LEU A 194 -9.23 -12.08 1.78
C LEU A 194 -10.51 -12.66 2.41
N ASP A 195 -11.50 -13.02 1.58
CA ASP A 195 -12.74 -13.63 2.07
C ASP A 195 -12.47 -14.98 2.77
N ASN A 196 -11.57 -15.78 2.23
CA ASN A 196 -11.18 -17.05 2.82
C ASN A 196 -10.34 -16.87 4.09
N TYR A 197 -9.46 -15.87 4.14
CA TYR A 197 -8.72 -15.48 5.34
C TYR A 197 -9.68 -15.13 6.48
N ARG A 198 -10.71 -14.33 6.21
CA ARG A 198 -11.74 -13.97 7.19
C ARG A 198 -12.50 -15.19 7.69
N LYS A 199 -13.00 -16.02 6.79
CA LYS A 199 -13.69 -17.28 7.16
C LYS A 199 -12.82 -18.19 8.01
N ALA A 200 -11.52 -18.28 7.71
CA ALA A 200 -10.59 -19.10 8.49
C ALA A 200 -10.36 -18.55 9.90
N CYS A 201 -10.35 -17.22 10.06
CA CYS A 201 -10.30 -16.57 11.38
C CYS A 201 -11.61 -16.79 12.14
N ASP A 202 -12.77 -16.56 11.52
CA ASP A 202 -14.09 -16.70 12.15
C ASP A 202 -14.40 -18.15 12.56
N CYS A 203 -13.88 -19.14 11.82
CA CYS A 203 -13.99 -20.57 12.16
C CYS A 203 -13.03 -21.03 13.28
N GLY A 204 -12.20 -20.14 13.84
CA GLY A 204 -11.27 -20.46 14.93
C GLY A 204 -10.05 -21.30 14.52
N ARG A 205 -9.85 -21.53 13.21
CA ARG A 205 -8.63 -22.21 12.72
C ARG A 205 -7.43 -21.28 12.67
N GLY A 206 -7.70 -19.99 12.51
CA GLY A 206 -6.68 -18.95 12.36
C GLY A 206 -6.01 -18.97 11.00
N ALA A 207 -5.54 -17.80 10.58
CA ALA A 207 -4.97 -17.62 9.25
C ALA A 207 -3.85 -16.59 9.24
N ILE A 208 -3.02 -16.66 8.21
CA ILE A 208 -1.98 -15.69 7.93
C ILE A 208 -2.21 -15.15 6.54
N PHE A 209 -2.18 -13.83 6.40
CA PHE A 209 -2.28 -13.14 5.12
C PHE A 209 -0.94 -12.48 4.79
N PHE A 210 -0.29 -12.93 3.72
CA PHE A 210 0.90 -12.32 3.15
C PHE A 210 0.50 -11.27 2.12
N SER A 211 0.90 -10.02 2.37
CA SER A 211 0.48 -8.84 1.61
C SER A 211 1.67 -7.96 1.31
N VAL A 212 1.57 -7.11 0.29
CA VAL A 212 2.58 -6.08 0.02
C VAL A 212 2.11 -4.75 0.57
N ALA A 213 3.00 -4.02 1.27
CA ALA A 213 2.71 -2.68 1.79
C ALA A 213 2.64 -1.63 0.66
N ARG A 214 1.65 -1.72 -0.23
CA ARG A 214 1.30 -0.63 -1.16
C ARG A 214 0.20 0.19 -0.51
N PHE A 215 0.48 1.45 -0.18
CA PHE A 215 -0.42 2.43 0.44
C PHE A 215 -1.56 1.81 1.24
N LEU A 216 -1.27 1.57 2.53
CA LEU A 216 -2.07 0.95 3.60
C LEU A 216 -3.58 1.27 3.64
N LEU A 217 -4.08 2.25 2.89
CA LEU A 217 -5.41 2.84 3.05
C LEU A 217 -6.54 2.09 2.32
N ALA A 218 -6.28 1.40 1.21
CA ALA A 218 -7.37 0.77 0.44
C ALA A 218 -7.90 -0.54 1.06
N ARG A 219 -7.22 -1.12 2.06
CA ARG A 219 -7.53 -2.48 2.54
C ARG A 219 -7.71 -2.65 4.06
N LEU A 220 -7.51 -1.60 4.86
CA LEU A 220 -7.72 -1.69 6.32
C LEU A 220 -9.18 -1.91 6.71
N GLU A 221 -10.15 -1.58 5.85
CA GLU A 221 -11.57 -1.90 6.09
C GLU A 221 -11.81 -3.41 6.22
N TYR A 222 -11.00 -4.24 5.54
CA TYR A 222 -11.13 -5.70 5.57
C TYR A 222 -10.58 -6.34 6.85
N PHE A 223 -9.73 -5.64 7.61
CA PHE A 223 -9.13 -6.16 8.85
C PHE A 223 -9.90 -5.73 10.11
N ARG A 224 -11.10 -5.18 9.97
CA ARG A 224 -11.99 -4.94 11.10
C ARG A 224 -12.38 -6.28 11.72
N VAL A 225 -12.11 -6.44 13.01
CA VAL A 225 -12.58 -7.58 13.80
C VAL A 225 -14.12 -7.50 13.85
N THR A 226 -14.82 -8.46 13.23
CA THR A 226 -16.29 -8.46 13.15
C THR A 226 -17.01 -8.73 14.49
N THR A 227 -16.28 -8.91 15.58
CA THR A 227 -16.81 -9.51 16.82
C THR A 227 -17.74 -8.62 17.66
N TYR A 228 -18.08 -7.40 17.22
CA TYR A 228 -18.87 -6.46 18.04
C TYR A 228 -20.23 -6.04 17.47
N GLU A 229 -20.62 -6.48 16.27
CA GLU A 229 -21.94 -6.10 15.71
C GLU A 229 -23.12 -6.95 16.21
N THR A 230 -22.89 -8.05 16.92
CA THR A 230 -23.96 -8.97 17.36
C THR A 230 -24.51 -8.72 18.77
N HIS A 231 -24.02 -7.74 19.52
CA HIS A 231 -24.49 -7.47 20.90
C HIS A 231 -25.17 -6.10 21.11
N PHE A 232 -25.47 -5.36 20.05
CA PHE A 232 -26.33 -4.18 20.11
C PHE A 232 -27.56 -4.33 19.20
N ARG A 233 -28.47 -5.22 19.59
CA ARG A 233 -29.91 -5.14 19.28
C ARG A 233 -30.70 -5.63 20.50
#